data_AF-A0AAE7LJD8-F1
#
_entry.id   AF-A0AAE7LJD8-F1
#
_cell.length_a   1.000
_cell.length_b   1.000
_cell.length_c   1.000
_cell.angle_alpha   90.00
_cell.angle_beta   90.00
_cell.angle_gamma   90.00
#
_symmetry.space_group_name_H-M   'P 1'
#
loop_
_entity.id
_entity.type
_entity.pdbx_description
1 polymer ?
#
loop_
_entity_poly.entity_id
_entity_poly.type
_entity_poly.pdbx_seq_one_letter_code
_entity_poly.pdbx_strand_id
1 'polypeptide(L)'
;MIWHDVEQNGDEWDALRLGKATASNYGIIMANEGKAFGEPAKRYALQLALEQIKGCKSEFSFTNEHMERGHEQEPIARMLYEEMNFVDVDNGGFFDHETYGDSPDGLVGVDGVIEIKSVIAATHYSTITRGSFDPAYKWQLIGHLDCSGRQWVDFVSYCSDFPEGKQLAVYRLTASECAEEIERLRSRRADFINLVAETKKRIMEVS
;
A
#
# COMPACT_ATOMS: atom_id res chain seq x y z
N MET A 1 -16.57 0.42 5.29
CA MET A 1 -15.74 -0.30 4.30
C MET A 1 -16.61 -0.69 3.14
N ILE A 2 -16.29 -0.19 1.94
CA ILE A 2 -16.89 -0.60 0.67
C ILE A 2 -15.73 -1.11 -0.20
N TRP A 3 -15.88 -2.28 -0.81
CA TRP A 3 -14.92 -2.74 -1.81
C TRP A 3 -15.44 -2.37 -3.20
N HIS A 4 -14.58 -1.73 -3.98
CA HIS A 4 -14.84 -1.32 -5.35
C HIS A 4 -14.05 -2.22 -6.29
N ASP A 5 -14.74 -2.99 -7.13
CA ASP A 5 -14.12 -3.77 -8.20
C ASP A 5 -13.85 -2.84 -9.40
N VAL A 6 -12.69 -2.19 -9.35
CA VAL A 6 -12.25 -1.21 -10.36
C VAL A 6 -10.85 -1.58 -10.84
N GLU A 7 -10.56 -1.29 -12.11
CA GLU A 7 -9.23 -1.53 -12.67
C GLU A 7 -8.19 -0.63 -11.98
N GLN A 8 -7.12 -1.25 -11.49
CA GLN A 8 -6.01 -0.52 -10.87
C GLN A 8 -5.31 0.38 -11.89
N ASN A 9 -4.83 1.54 -11.44
CA ASN A 9 -4.23 2.57 -12.28
C ASN A 9 -5.18 3.21 -13.32
N GLY A 10 -6.49 2.93 -13.25
CA GLY A 10 -7.51 3.60 -14.04
C GLY A 10 -8.03 4.90 -13.40
N ASP A 11 -8.74 5.71 -14.19
CA ASP A 11 -9.29 7.00 -13.75
C ASP A 11 -10.28 6.86 -12.57
N GLU A 12 -11.10 5.80 -12.58
CA GLU A 12 -12.07 5.54 -11.51
C GLU A 12 -11.37 5.19 -10.19
N TRP A 13 -10.34 4.35 -10.26
CA TRP A 13 -9.49 4.00 -9.12
C TRP A 13 -8.76 5.23 -8.56
N ASP A 14 -8.25 6.09 -9.43
CA ASP A 14 -7.61 7.34 -9.05
C ASP A 14 -8.57 8.32 -8.36
N ALA A 15 -9.81 8.41 -8.85
CA ALA A 15 -10.85 9.22 -8.24
C ALA A 15 -11.23 8.71 -6.84
N LEU A 16 -11.33 7.39 -6.65
CA LEU A 16 -11.63 6.79 -5.35
C LEU A 16 -10.55 7.08 -4.30
N ARG A 17 -9.29 7.24 -4.71
CA ARG A 17 -8.13 7.48 -3.81
C ARG A 17 -7.91 8.94 -3.47
N LEU A 18 -8.51 9.84 -4.23
CA LEU A 18 -8.27 11.27 -4.13
C LEU A 18 -8.52 11.81 -2.72
N GLY A 19 -7.51 12.45 -2.13
CA GLY A 19 -7.64 13.04 -0.80
C GLY A 19 -7.75 12.05 0.36
N LYS A 20 -7.48 10.76 0.14
CA LYS A 20 -7.52 9.70 1.16
C LYS A 20 -6.13 9.21 1.55
N ALA A 21 -5.96 8.83 2.81
CA ALA A 21 -4.74 8.19 3.26
C ALA A 21 -4.68 6.73 2.76
N THR A 22 -3.68 6.38 1.95
CA THR A 22 -3.56 5.03 1.37
C THR A 22 -2.54 4.17 2.09
N ALA A 23 -2.73 2.85 2.12
CA ALA A 23 -1.84 1.92 2.83
C ALA A 23 -0.36 2.00 2.42
N SER A 24 -0.08 2.27 1.13
CA SER A 24 1.27 2.50 0.61
C SER A 24 2.01 3.66 1.31
N ASN A 25 1.30 4.61 1.91
CA ASN A 25 1.87 5.72 2.66
C ASN A 25 1.88 5.50 4.19
N TYR A 26 1.43 4.34 4.69
CA TYR A 26 1.37 4.10 6.13
C TYR A 26 2.77 4.02 6.77
N GLY A 27 3.81 3.66 6.02
CA GLY A 27 5.20 3.80 6.49
C GLY A 27 5.58 5.24 6.85
N ILE A 28 5.06 6.23 6.11
CA ILE A 28 5.25 7.66 6.39
C ILE A 28 4.46 8.09 7.63
N ILE A 29 3.23 7.61 7.78
CA ILE A 29 2.33 7.92 8.91
C ILE A 29 2.87 7.34 10.23
N MET A 30 3.36 6.11 10.17
CA MET A 30 3.91 5.38 11.32
C MET A 30 5.35 5.79 11.67
N ALA A 31 6.00 6.58 10.82
CA ALA A 31 7.29 7.17 11.17
C ALA A 31 7.16 8.03 12.44
N ASN A 32 8.15 7.92 13.33
CA ASN A 32 8.18 8.61 14.63
C ASN A 32 6.93 8.33 15.50
N GLU A 33 6.38 7.12 15.46
CA GLU A 33 5.33 6.69 16.39
C GLU A 33 5.71 7.00 17.85
N GLY A 34 4.73 7.44 18.64
CA GLY A 34 4.94 7.93 20.01
C GLY A 34 5.48 9.37 20.09
N LYS A 35 5.71 10.04 18.95
CA LYS A 35 6.11 11.45 18.87
C LYS A 35 5.24 12.21 17.87
N ALA A 36 5.40 13.53 17.82
CA ALA A 36 4.77 14.36 16.81
C ALA A 36 5.17 13.91 15.38
N PHE A 37 4.26 14.10 14.42
CA PHE A 37 4.50 13.76 13.02
C PHE A 37 5.74 14.49 12.46
N GLY A 38 6.58 13.73 11.76
CA GLY A 38 7.74 14.27 11.05
C GLY A 38 7.32 15.06 9.80
N GLU A 39 8.30 15.74 9.20
CA GLU A 39 8.07 16.53 7.99
C GLU A 39 7.48 15.74 6.81
N PRO A 40 7.88 14.48 6.53
CA PRO A 40 7.26 13.70 5.47
C PRO A 40 5.74 13.50 5.67
N ALA A 41 5.30 13.19 6.89
CA ALA A 41 3.89 13.04 7.21
C ALA A 41 3.14 14.37 7.10
N LYS A 42 3.72 15.49 7.57
CA LYS A 42 3.11 16.82 7.42
C LYS A 42 2.92 17.22 5.96
N ARG A 43 3.92 16.96 5.10
CA ARG A 43 3.82 17.19 3.65
C ARG A 43 2.72 16.33 3.02
N TYR A 44 2.62 15.06 3.42
CA TYR A 44 1.54 14.19 2.95
C TYR A 44 0.17 14.70 3.42
N ALA A 45 0.05 15.14 4.67
CA ALA A 45 -1.20 15.71 5.18
C ALA A 45 -1.61 16.98 4.43
N LEU A 46 -0.65 17.86 4.09
CA LEU A 46 -0.85 19.03 3.25
C LEU A 46 -1.33 18.65 1.84
N GLN A 47 -0.71 17.64 1.22
CA GLN A 47 -1.15 17.13 -0.08
C GLN A 47 -2.62 16.69 -0.03
N LEU A 48 -3.00 15.82 0.92
CA LEU A 48 -4.38 15.34 1.04
C LEU A 48 -5.36 16.48 1.31
N ALA A 49 -4.99 17.44 2.17
CA ALA A 49 -5.82 18.61 2.45
C ALA A 49 -6.07 19.45 1.17
N LEU A 50 -5.05 19.66 0.35
CA LEU A 50 -5.18 20.38 -0.93
C LEU A 50 -6.02 19.61 -1.95
N GLU A 51 -5.84 18.29 -2.05
CA GLU A 51 -6.65 17.43 -2.91
C GLU A 51 -8.14 17.50 -2.52
N GLN A 52 -8.44 17.45 -1.22
CA GLN A 52 -9.80 17.59 -0.70
C GLN A 52 -10.41 18.99 -0.90
N ILE A 53 -9.59 20.04 -1.03
CA ILE A 53 -10.06 21.39 -1.31
C ILE A 53 -10.31 21.56 -2.82
N LYS A 54 -9.37 21.10 -3.65
CA LYS A 54 -9.40 21.31 -5.10
C LYS A 54 -10.31 20.33 -5.85
N GLY A 55 -10.52 19.13 -5.31
CA GLY A 55 -11.22 18.06 -6.01
C GLY A 55 -10.40 17.45 -7.14
N CYS A 56 -9.08 17.63 -7.16
CA CYS A 56 -8.16 17.00 -8.10
C CYS A 56 -6.80 16.72 -7.44
N LYS A 57 -6.01 15.79 -8.02
CA LYS A 57 -4.69 15.41 -7.52
C LYS A 57 -3.77 16.64 -7.44
N SER A 58 -2.95 16.72 -6.39
CA SER A 58 -1.90 17.74 -6.34
C SER A 58 -0.79 17.40 -7.36
N GLU A 59 -0.15 18.40 -7.97
CA GLU A 59 0.84 18.23 -9.06
C GLU A 59 2.11 17.44 -8.69
N PHE A 60 2.24 16.95 -7.45
CA PHE A 60 3.36 16.12 -7.02
C PHE A 60 3.12 14.63 -7.31
N SER A 61 3.06 14.26 -8.60
CA SER A 61 3.20 12.86 -9.00
C SER A 61 4.61 12.66 -9.55
N PHE A 62 5.47 11.96 -8.80
CA PHE A 62 6.74 11.48 -9.31
C PHE A 62 6.52 10.14 -9.99
N THR A 63 6.61 10.10 -11.32
CA THR A 63 6.76 8.86 -12.09
C THR A 63 8.25 8.65 -12.30
N ASN A 64 8.82 7.60 -11.72
CA ASN A 64 10.21 7.19 -11.97
C ASN A 64 10.22 5.90 -12.81
N GLU A 65 11.27 5.67 -13.60
CA GLU A 65 11.46 4.48 -14.47
C GLU A 65 11.23 3.14 -13.74
N HIS A 66 11.46 3.10 -12.42
CA HIS A 66 11.19 1.93 -11.59
C HIS A 66 9.70 1.56 -11.48
N MET A 67 8.77 2.52 -11.59
CA MET A 67 7.33 2.23 -11.56
C MET A 67 6.85 1.63 -12.88
N GLU A 68 7.40 2.08 -14.02
CA GLU A 68 7.05 1.56 -15.34
C GLU A 68 7.50 0.09 -15.50
N ARG A 69 8.74 -0.23 -15.09
CA ARG A 69 9.20 -1.63 -14.98
C ARG A 69 8.31 -2.45 -14.04
N GLY A 70 7.80 -1.84 -12.97
CA GLY A 70 6.87 -2.46 -12.04
C GLY A 70 5.61 -2.95 -12.74
N HIS A 71 4.93 -2.06 -13.47
CA HIS A 71 3.69 -2.36 -14.18
C HIS A 71 3.86 -3.45 -15.26
N GLU A 72 4.97 -3.46 -15.99
CA GLU A 72 5.21 -4.49 -17.01
C GLU A 72 5.47 -5.88 -16.42
N GLN A 73 6.09 -5.94 -15.25
CA GLN A 73 6.53 -7.19 -14.63
C GLN A 73 5.51 -7.77 -13.65
N GLU A 74 4.61 -6.97 -13.12
CA GLU A 74 3.60 -7.41 -12.16
C GLU A 74 2.71 -8.56 -12.70
N PRO A 75 2.20 -8.54 -13.95
CA PRO A 75 1.42 -9.66 -14.48
C PRO A 75 2.20 -10.98 -14.52
N ILE A 76 3.51 -10.92 -14.80
CA ILE A 76 4.38 -12.10 -14.83
C ILE A 76 4.57 -12.64 -13.40
N ALA A 77 4.83 -11.74 -12.44
CA ALA A 77 4.98 -12.11 -11.04
C ALA A 77 3.70 -12.72 -10.46
N ARG A 78 2.53 -12.16 -10.81
CA ARG A 78 1.21 -12.69 -10.43
C ARG A 78 1.00 -14.10 -10.99
N MET A 79 1.22 -14.30 -12.29
CA MET A 79 1.11 -15.60 -12.95
C MET A 79 2.02 -16.66 -12.28
N LEU A 80 3.27 -16.30 -11.98
CA LEU A 80 4.20 -17.20 -11.28
C LEU A 80 3.75 -17.52 -9.85
N TYR A 81 3.15 -16.54 -9.15
CA TYR A 81 2.57 -16.76 -7.82
C TYR A 81 1.37 -17.72 -7.88
N GLU A 82 0.47 -17.52 -8.84
CA GLU A 82 -0.70 -18.38 -9.09
C GLU A 82 -0.27 -19.82 -9.36
N GLU A 83 0.71 -20.03 -10.25
CA GLU A 83 1.26 -21.35 -10.57
C GLU A 83 1.94 -22.00 -9.35
N MET A 84 2.77 -21.24 -8.63
CA MET A 84 3.51 -21.74 -7.47
C MET A 84 2.60 -22.18 -6.32
N ASN A 85 1.50 -21.44 -6.08
CA ASN A 85 0.60 -21.68 -4.94
C ASN A 85 -0.67 -22.43 -5.34
N PHE A 86 -0.90 -22.66 -6.63
CA PHE A 86 -2.09 -23.30 -7.19
C PHE A 86 -3.38 -22.57 -6.76
N VAL A 87 -3.39 -21.26 -6.96
CA VAL A 87 -4.49 -20.35 -6.62
C VAL A 87 -4.76 -19.40 -7.79
N ASP A 88 -5.96 -18.84 -7.84
CA ASP A 88 -6.30 -17.71 -8.72
C ASP A 88 -6.18 -16.39 -7.93
N VAL A 89 -5.70 -15.34 -8.59
CA VAL A 89 -5.59 -13.98 -8.04
C VAL A 89 -6.57 -13.05 -8.75
N ASP A 90 -7.65 -12.69 -8.05
CA ASP A 90 -8.64 -11.73 -8.52
C ASP A 90 -8.14 -10.28 -8.42
N ASN A 91 -8.85 -9.35 -9.08
CA ASN A 91 -8.58 -7.92 -9.02
C ASN A 91 -8.60 -7.40 -7.57
N GLY A 92 -7.54 -6.69 -7.18
CA GLY A 92 -7.45 -6.06 -5.86
C GLY A 92 -8.46 -4.93 -5.65
N GLY A 93 -8.77 -4.18 -6.71
CA GLY A 93 -9.72 -3.07 -6.66
C GLY A 93 -9.32 -1.99 -5.65
N PHE A 94 -10.30 -1.45 -4.93
CA PHE A 94 -10.07 -0.49 -3.85
C PHE A 94 -10.99 -0.71 -2.65
N PHE A 95 -10.40 -0.83 -1.45
CA PHE A 95 -11.12 -0.86 -0.17
C PHE A 95 -11.26 0.56 0.38
N ASP A 96 -12.48 1.09 0.35
CA ASP A 96 -12.81 2.45 0.75
C ASP A 96 -13.34 2.54 2.19
N HIS A 97 -12.70 3.39 3.00
CA HIS A 97 -13.12 3.76 4.35
C HIS A 97 -13.34 5.28 4.49
N GLU A 98 -13.77 5.92 3.41
CA GLU A 98 -14.12 7.35 3.29
C GLU A 98 -12.92 8.31 3.41
N THR A 99 -12.14 8.23 4.49
CA THR A 99 -10.97 9.11 4.74
C THR A 99 -9.64 8.41 4.52
N TYR A 100 -9.65 7.09 4.39
CA TYR A 100 -8.50 6.25 4.09
C TYR A 100 -8.94 5.06 3.24
N GLY A 101 -7.97 4.34 2.70
CA GLY A 101 -8.27 3.15 1.93
C GLY A 101 -7.04 2.38 1.51
N ASP A 102 -7.27 1.34 0.73
CA ASP A 102 -6.25 0.39 0.36
C ASP A 102 -6.52 -0.25 -1.00
N SER A 103 -5.45 -0.64 -1.68
CA SER A 103 -5.45 -1.25 -3.01
C SER A 103 -4.37 -2.32 -3.02
N PRO A 104 -4.64 -3.53 -2.50
CA PRO A 104 -3.70 -4.65 -2.64
C PRO A 104 -3.58 -5.03 -4.11
N ASP A 105 -2.48 -5.63 -4.54
CA ASP A 105 -2.27 -5.96 -5.96
C ASP A 105 -3.20 -7.09 -6.44
N GLY A 106 -3.71 -7.91 -5.52
CA GLY A 106 -4.73 -8.91 -5.83
C GLY A 106 -5.38 -9.56 -4.63
N LEU A 107 -6.52 -10.20 -4.87
CA LEU A 107 -7.28 -10.97 -3.87
C LEU A 107 -7.08 -12.46 -4.11
N VAL A 108 -6.85 -13.23 -3.05
CA VAL A 108 -6.72 -14.69 -3.14
C VAL A 108 -7.82 -15.35 -2.34
N GLY A 109 -8.76 -15.97 -3.06
CA GLY A 109 -9.96 -16.55 -2.48
C GLY A 109 -10.70 -15.57 -1.57
N VAL A 110 -11.21 -16.07 -0.45
CA VAL A 110 -12.01 -15.27 0.50
C VAL A 110 -11.18 -14.57 1.59
N ASP A 111 -9.98 -15.09 1.88
CA ASP A 111 -9.23 -14.74 3.09
C ASP A 111 -7.87 -14.06 2.84
N GLY A 112 -7.39 -14.01 1.60
CA GLY A 112 -6.02 -13.58 1.28
C GLY A 112 -5.93 -12.37 0.37
N VAL A 113 -4.82 -11.66 0.48
CA VAL A 113 -4.39 -10.59 -0.44
C VAL A 113 -2.92 -10.77 -0.78
N ILE A 114 -2.48 -10.20 -1.90
CA ILE A 114 -1.06 -10.15 -2.26
C ILE A 114 -0.59 -8.71 -2.44
N GLU A 115 0.70 -8.52 -2.18
CA GLU A 115 1.44 -7.30 -2.51
C GLU A 115 2.71 -7.70 -3.25
N ILE A 116 2.79 -7.36 -4.54
CA ILE A 116 3.85 -7.70 -5.47
C ILE A 116 4.81 -6.53 -5.62
N LYS A 117 6.09 -6.80 -5.36
CA LYS A 117 7.19 -5.87 -5.62
C LYS A 117 8.14 -6.46 -6.67
N SER A 118 8.02 -5.94 -7.89
CA SER A 118 9.02 -6.11 -8.95
C SER A 118 10.23 -5.22 -8.65
N VAL A 119 11.36 -5.83 -8.28
CA VAL A 119 12.53 -5.13 -7.73
C VAL A 119 13.82 -5.48 -8.48
N ILE A 120 14.84 -4.63 -8.30
CA ILE A 120 16.18 -4.89 -8.81
C ILE A 120 16.83 -6.08 -8.09
N ALA A 121 17.80 -6.73 -8.76
CA ALA A 121 18.48 -7.92 -8.26
C ALA A 121 19.05 -7.77 -6.84
N ALA A 122 19.62 -6.61 -6.51
CA ALA A 122 20.18 -6.36 -5.18
C ALA A 122 19.10 -6.39 -4.06
N THR A 123 17.92 -5.84 -4.35
CA THR A 123 16.79 -5.81 -3.41
C THR A 123 16.16 -7.20 -3.26
N HIS A 124 15.98 -7.91 -4.38
CA HIS A 124 15.50 -9.29 -4.35
C HIS A 124 16.47 -10.19 -3.57
N TYR A 125 17.77 -10.09 -3.86
CA TYR A 125 18.82 -10.79 -3.12
C TYR A 125 18.76 -10.50 -1.61
N SER A 126 18.57 -9.23 -1.24
CA SER A 126 18.46 -8.85 0.17
C SER A 126 17.23 -9.46 0.84
N THR A 127 16.10 -9.53 0.12
CA THR A 127 14.85 -10.13 0.59
C THR A 127 15.01 -11.63 0.82
N ILE A 128 15.51 -12.38 -0.16
CA ILE A 128 15.74 -13.83 -0.02
C ILE A 128 16.76 -14.15 1.07
N THR A 129 17.82 -13.34 1.21
CA THR A 129 18.86 -13.52 2.24
C THR A 129 18.29 -13.29 3.64
N ARG A 130 17.38 -12.33 3.77
CA ARG A 130 16.68 -12.06 5.03
C ARG A 130 15.73 -13.19 5.42
N GLY A 131 15.14 -13.87 4.44
CA GLY A 131 14.13 -14.89 4.68
C GLY A 131 12.80 -14.30 5.17
N SER A 132 12.56 -13.01 4.92
CA SER A 132 11.30 -12.33 5.24
C SER A 132 11.08 -11.12 4.33
N PHE A 133 9.86 -10.58 4.34
CA PHE A 133 9.50 -9.37 3.62
C PHE A 133 10.41 -8.18 3.96
N ASP A 134 10.53 -7.22 3.05
CA ASP A 134 11.29 -5.99 3.31
C ASP A 134 10.57 -5.16 4.38
N PRO A 135 11.22 -4.85 5.54
CA PRO A 135 10.61 -4.07 6.61
C PRO A 135 10.09 -2.69 6.18
N ALA A 136 10.57 -2.14 5.07
CA ALA A 136 10.06 -0.90 4.49
C ALA A 136 8.56 -0.99 4.15
N TYR A 137 8.05 -2.18 3.81
CA TYR A 137 6.64 -2.41 3.47
C TYR A 137 5.80 -2.91 4.65
N LYS A 138 6.37 -3.05 5.86
CA LYS A 138 5.66 -3.60 7.04
C LYS A 138 4.29 -2.95 7.23
N TRP A 139 4.24 -1.62 7.26
CA TRP A 139 3.01 -0.88 7.53
C TRP A 139 2.04 -0.85 6.36
N GLN A 140 2.52 -1.04 5.13
CA GLN A 140 1.65 -1.25 3.97
C GLN A 140 0.94 -2.61 4.08
N LEU A 141 1.69 -3.68 4.38
CA LEU A 141 1.16 -5.04 4.55
C LEU A 141 0.13 -5.13 5.68
N ILE A 142 0.42 -4.50 6.83
CA ILE A 142 -0.54 -4.39 7.94
C ILE A 142 -1.76 -3.55 7.52
N GLY A 143 -1.55 -2.53 6.70
CA GLY A 143 -2.62 -1.74 6.11
C GLY A 143 -3.58 -2.57 5.26
N HIS A 144 -3.08 -3.53 4.49
CA HIS A 144 -3.93 -4.47 3.74
C HIS A 144 -4.82 -5.30 4.66
N LEU A 145 -4.23 -5.89 5.71
CA LEU A 145 -4.97 -6.69 6.69
C LEU A 145 -6.07 -5.87 7.39
N ASP A 146 -5.73 -4.65 7.80
CA ASP A 146 -6.68 -3.75 8.46
C ASP A 146 -7.80 -3.26 7.53
N CYS A 147 -7.46 -2.81 6.32
CA CYS A 147 -8.43 -2.18 5.43
C CYS A 147 -9.35 -3.21 4.76
N SER A 148 -8.83 -4.38 4.38
CA SER A 148 -9.61 -5.42 3.72
C SER A 148 -10.36 -6.34 4.69
N GLY A 149 -9.90 -6.44 5.94
CA GLY A 149 -10.42 -7.42 6.91
C GLY A 149 -10.05 -8.87 6.60
N ARG A 150 -9.14 -9.09 5.64
CA ARG A 150 -8.66 -10.41 5.24
C ARG A 150 -7.65 -10.97 6.26
N GLN A 151 -7.53 -12.30 6.26
CA GLN A 151 -6.81 -13.03 7.31
C GLN A 151 -5.30 -13.05 7.09
N TRP A 152 -4.84 -12.89 5.85
CA TRP A 152 -3.42 -12.91 5.53
C TRP A 152 -3.08 -12.08 4.29
N VAL A 153 -1.83 -11.65 4.24
CA VAL A 153 -1.22 -10.99 3.09
C VAL A 153 0.07 -11.71 2.73
N ASP A 154 0.24 -12.03 1.44
CA ASP A 154 1.50 -12.52 0.90
C ASP A 154 2.28 -11.37 0.27
N PHE A 155 3.45 -11.09 0.83
CA PHE A 155 4.43 -10.24 0.18
C PHE A 155 5.20 -11.04 -0.86
N VAL A 156 5.13 -10.61 -2.11
CA VAL A 156 5.78 -11.24 -3.26
C VAL A 156 6.92 -10.34 -3.74
N SER A 157 8.15 -10.80 -3.63
CA SER A 157 9.29 -10.16 -4.29
C SER A 157 9.58 -10.86 -5.60
N TYR A 158 9.58 -10.11 -6.71
CA TYR A 158 9.91 -10.62 -8.03
C TYR A 158 11.13 -9.90 -8.61
N CYS A 159 11.99 -10.65 -9.30
CA CYS A 159 13.09 -10.09 -10.07
C CYS A 159 13.35 -10.91 -11.33
N SER A 160 13.12 -10.31 -12.50
CA SER A 160 13.36 -10.92 -13.82
C SER A 160 14.81 -11.38 -14.03
N ASP A 161 15.77 -10.75 -13.37
CA ASP A 161 17.21 -10.93 -13.60
C ASP A 161 17.77 -12.18 -12.88
N PHE A 162 16.96 -12.83 -12.03
CA PHE A 162 17.32 -14.08 -11.36
C PHE A 162 17.10 -15.30 -12.27
N PRO A 163 17.82 -16.42 -12.05
CA PRO A 163 17.60 -17.66 -12.80
C PRO A 163 16.15 -18.14 -12.73
N GLU A 164 15.70 -18.83 -13.78
CA GLU A 164 14.37 -19.44 -13.84
C GLU A 164 14.10 -20.30 -12.59
N GLY A 165 12.88 -20.18 -12.04
CA GLY A 165 12.50 -20.84 -10.79
C GLY A 165 13.10 -20.21 -9.51
N LYS A 166 13.87 -19.12 -9.63
CA LYS A 166 14.43 -18.33 -8.50
C LYS A 166 14.06 -16.86 -8.54
N GLN A 167 13.16 -16.47 -9.44
CA GLN A 167 12.76 -15.08 -9.65
C GLN A 167 11.73 -14.60 -8.63
N LEU A 168 11.07 -15.50 -7.89
CA LEU A 168 9.95 -15.20 -7.02
C LEU A 168 10.22 -15.69 -5.59
N ALA A 169 9.95 -14.82 -4.61
CA ALA A 169 10.01 -15.13 -3.19
C ALA A 169 8.75 -14.62 -2.50
N VAL A 170 8.12 -15.46 -1.68
CA VAL A 170 6.83 -15.18 -1.03
C VAL A 170 6.97 -15.28 0.48
N TYR A 171 6.45 -14.30 1.20
CA TYR A 171 6.41 -14.29 2.65
C TYR A 171 5.02 -13.88 3.15
N ARG A 172 4.38 -14.76 3.92
CA ARG A 172 3.05 -14.53 4.48
C ARG A 172 3.12 -13.79 5.81
N LEU A 173 2.20 -12.84 5.99
CA LEU A 173 1.84 -12.27 7.30
C LEU A 173 0.37 -12.56 7.56
N THR A 174 0.03 -12.92 8.80
CA THR A 174 -1.36 -13.13 9.21
C THR A 174 -1.89 -11.99 10.09
N ALA A 175 -3.19 -11.74 10.02
CA ALA A 175 -3.88 -10.77 10.88
C ALA A 175 -3.71 -11.11 12.37
N SER A 176 -3.69 -12.40 12.73
CA SER A 176 -3.46 -12.85 14.10
C SER A 176 -2.08 -12.49 14.63
N GLU A 177 -1.04 -12.58 13.79
CA GLU A 177 0.33 -12.23 14.18
C GLU A 177 0.53 -10.71 14.28
N CYS A 178 -0.32 -9.92 13.61
CA CYS A 178 -0.21 -8.47 13.50
C CYS A 178 -1.25 -7.71 14.33
N ALA A 179 -1.98 -8.38 15.24
CA ALA A 179 -3.13 -7.78 15.94
C ALA A 179 -2.76 -6.50 16.71
N GLU A 180 -1.62 -6.48 17.40
CA GLU A 180 -1.14 -5.31 18.13
C GLU A 180 -0.72 -4.18 17.18
N GLU A 181 -0.03 -4.50 16.08
CA GLU A 181 0.33 -3.52 15.08
C GLU A 181 -0.87 -2.92 14.34
N ILE A 182 -1.91 -3.71 14.08
CA ILE A 182 -3.16 -3.20 13.48
C ILE A 182 -3.76 -2.12 14.37
N GLU A 183 -3.82 -2.34 15.69
CA GLU A 183 -4.37 -1.35 16.61
C GLU A 183 -3.52 -0.07 16.70
N ARG A 184 -2.19 -0.24 16.71
CA ARG A 184 -1.26 0.90 16.65
C ARG A 184 -1.43 1.71 15.37
N LEU A 185 -1.56 1.03 14.23
CA LEU A 185 -1.82 1.67 12.95
C LEU A 185 -3.13 2.45 12.96
N ARG A 186 -4.22 1.87 13.48
CA ARG A 186 -5.53 2.53 13.60
C ARG A 186 -5.43 3.81 14.43
N SER A 187 -4.83 3.73 15.61
CA SER A 187 -4.64 4.90 16.49
C SER A 187 -3.85 5.99 15.79
N ARG A 188 -2.70 5.63 15.19
CA ARG A 188 -1.82 6.62 14.54
C ARG A 188 -2.43 7.21 13.27
N ARG A 189 -3.18 6.42 12.50
CA ARG A 189 -3.93 6.90 11.32
C ARG A 189 -5.03 7.87 11.72
N ALA A 190 -5.73 7.64 12.83
CA ALA A 190 -6.72 8.58 13.35
C ALA A 190 -6.10 9.95 13.68
N ASP A 191 -4.95 9.97 14.36
CA ASP A 191 -4.18 11.19 14.61
C ASP A 191 -3.77 11.88 13.31
N PHE A 192 -3.38 11.12 12.30
CA PHE A 192 -2.99 11.64 10.99
C PHE A 192 -4.18 12.28 10.25
N ILE A 193 -5.35 11.66 10.29
CA ILE A 193 -6.57 12.22 9.70
C ILE A 193 -6.95 13.55 10.38
N ASN A 194 -6.76 13.66 11.69
CA ASN A 194 -6.94 14.93 12.41
C ASN A 194 -5.94 15.99 11.91
N LEU A 195 -4.67 15.62 11.71
CA LEU A 195 -3.66 16.52 11.14
C LEU A 195 -4.06 17.01 9.74
N VAL A 196 -4.63 16.14 8.88
CA VAL A 196 -5.15 16.53 7.56
C VAL A 196 -6.26 17.57 7.71
N ALA A 197 -7.23 17.33 8.59
CA ALA A 197 -8.35 18.23 8.84
C ALA A 197 -7.89 19.60 9.40
N GLU A 198 -6.96 19.61 10.35
CA GLU A 198 -6.36 20.84 10.89
C GLU A 198 -5.60 21.62 9.81
N THR A 199 -4.84 20.91 8.97
CA THR A 199 -4.10 21.52 7.85
C THR A 199 -5.07 22.14 6.85
N LYS A 200 -6.14 21.43 6.48
CA LYS A 200 -7.21 21.94 5.61
C LYS A 200 -7.85 23.19 6.19
N LYS A 201 -8.22 23.18 7.48
CA LYS A 201 -8.78 24.34 8.17
C LYS A 201 -7.85 25.54 8.12
N ARG A 202 -6.56 25.34 8.44
CA ARG A 202 -5.56 26.40 8.43
C ARG A 202 -5.39 27.03 7.04
N ILE A 203 -5.39 26.24 5.97
CA ILE A 203 -5.31 26.75 4.59
C ILE A 203 -6.49 27.67 4.28
N MET A 204 -7.70 27.31 4.73
CA MET A 204 -8.93 28.07 4.46
C MET A 204 -9.06 29.34 5.33
N GLU A 205 -8.35 29.43 6.44
CA GLU A 205 -8.39 30.57 7.37
C GLU A 205 -7.31 31.64 7.11
N VAL A 206 -6.21 31.29 6.42
CA VAL A 206 -5.14 32.23 6.08
C VAL A 206 -5.64 33.20 5.00
N SER A 207 -5.91 34.44 5.42
CA SER A 207 -6.28 35.59 4.57
C SER A 207 -5.06 36.45 4.25
#